data_AF-A0A2G9V0N4-F1
#
_entry.id   AF-A0A2G9V0N4-F1
#
_cell.length_a   1.000
_cell.length_b   1.000
_cell.length_c   1.000
_cell.angle_alpha   90.00
_cell.angle_beta   90.00
_cell.angle_gamma   90.00
#
_symmetry.space_group_name_H-M   'P 1'
#
loop_
_entity.id
_entity.type
_entity.pdbx_description
1 polymer ?
#
loop_
_entity_poly.entity_id
_entity_poly.type
_entity_poly.pdbx_seq_one_letter_code
_entity_poly.pdbx_strand_id
1 'polypeptide(L)'
;MRRLGVVPDPQSDVVDNSGLYAKRILPHVGLVCLLFAYLLIGATIFHAIEGPNELVDVDNRISREAFNSINQEYFEQLVKNIFVSYRNQFINEHHLMNKTKGEGLLWTYPNSIFFATTVITTIGYGNLVPTTTSGRVACIIFALFGIPLLLVTIADIGKFLSEFLSFLYKSYRAFKRKLIARRRTSIAAAVRSDRAKCAALTNLILLLSFVFMFMLVKSGCYSPLPFCSNCLSIVCRLFSRRLFKGNVHDENHLKKGRNS
;
A
#
# COMPACT_ATOMS: atom_id res chain seq x y z
N MET A 1 -27.20 -9.84 -54.22
CA MET A 1 -26.15 -10.61 -53.52
C MET A 1 -25.75 -9.88 -52.24
N ARG A 2 -26.24 -10.33 -51.08
CA ARG A 2 -25.88 -9.77 -49.76
C ARG A 2 -24.45 -10.21 -49.45
N ARG A 3 -23.50 -9.28 -49.34
CA ARG A 3 -22.17 -9.57 -48.81
C ARG A 3 -22.35 -10.09 -47.39
N LEU A 4 -21.96 -11.33 -47.15
CA LEU A 4 -21.80 -11.89 -45.82
C LEU A 4 -20.77 -11.01 -45.08
N GLY A 5 -21.22 -10.28 -44.07
CA GLY A 5 -20.32 -9.64 -43.12
C GLY A 5 -19.61 -10.74 -42.36
N VAL A 6 -18.30 -10.88 -42.60
CA VAL A 6 -17.42 -11.73 -41.81
C VAL A 6 -17.47 -11.22 -40.37
N VAL A 7 -18.00 -12.04 -39.47
CA VAL A 7 -17.92 -11.81 -38.03
C VAL A 7 -16.44 -11.94 -37.64
N PRO A 8 -15.81 -10.93 -37.02
CA PRO A 8 -14.41 -11.05 -36.61
C PRO A 8 -14.29 -12.10 -35.50
N ASP A 9 -13.30 -12.97 -35.62
CA ASP A 9 -13.01 -14.05 -34.68
C ASP A 9 -12.65 -13.48 -33.28
N PRO A 10 -13.09 -14.07 -32.15
CA PRO A 10 -12.85 -13.54 -30.80
C PRO A 10 -11.42 -13.76 -30.26
N GLN A 11 -10.47 -14.15 -31.11
CA GLN A 11 -9.15 -14.68 -30.68
C GLN A 11 -7.92 -13.90 -31.17
N SER A 12 -8.09 -12.76 -31.85
CA SER A 12 -6.95 -11.95 -32.32
C SER A 12 -6.40 -10.92 -31.32
N ASP A 13 -6.97 -10.83 -30.12
CA ASP A 13 -6.73 -9.70 -29.22
C ASP A 13 -5.93 -10.08 -27.97
N VAL A 14 -5.32 -11.28 -27.96
CA VAL A 14 -4.21 -11.56 -27.04
C VAL A 14 -2.97 -10.86 -27.61
N VAL A 15 -3.05 -9.53 -27.69
CA VAL A 15 -1.88 -8.67 -27.82
C VAL A 15 -1.01 -9.02 -26.62
N ASP A 16 0.18 -9.53 -26.89
CA ASP A 16 1.22 -9.78 -25.92
C ASP A 16 1.62 -8.45 -25.25
N ASN A 17 0.78 -8.01 -24.31
CA ASN A 17 0.99 -6.80 -23.55
C ASN A 17 2.18 -6.94 -22.60
N SER A 18 2.72 -8.16 -22.41
CA SER A 18 3.88 -8.40 -21.55
C SER A 18 5.09 -7.59 -22.03
N GLY A 19 5.31 -7.50 -23.35
CA GLY A 19 6.38 -6.68 -23.94
C GLY A 19 6.14 -5.17 -23.82
N LEU A 20 4.88 -4.72 -23.78
CA LEU A 20 4.52 -3.31 -23.64
C LEU A 20 4.67 -2.84 -22.17
N TYR A 21 4.25 -3.67 -21.21
CA TYR A 21 4.47 -3.41 -19.78
C TYR A 21 5.94 -3.48 -19.41
N ALA A 22 6.68 -4.47 -19.96
CA ALA A 22 8.12 -4.55 -19.79
C ALA A 22 8.81 -3.28 -20.28
N LYS A 23 8.56 -2.81 -21.50
CA LYS A 23 9.16 -1.56 -22.03
C LYS A 23 8.88 -0.32 -21.17
N ARG A 24 7.76 -0.28 -20.45
CA ARG A 24 7.39 0.84 -19.57
C ARG A 24 7.99 0.75 -18.17
N ILE A 25 8.15 -0.46 -17.62
CA ILE A 25 8.68 -0.69 -16.27
C ILE A 25 10.21 -0.86 -16.24
N LEU A 26 10.79 -1.35 -17.35
CA LEU A 26 12.23 -1.60 -17.50
C LEU A 26 13.13 -0.39 -17.20
N PRO A 27 12.83 0.85 -17.65
CA PRO A 27 13.68 1.98 -17.30
C PRO A 27 13.64 2.30 -15.80
N HIS A 28 12.48 2.18 -15.14
CA HIS A 28 12.32 2.41 -13.70
C HIS A 28 13.15 1.42 -12.89
N VAL A 29 13.00 0.13 -13.18
CA VAL A 29 13.75 -0.95 -12.51
C VAL A 29 15.24 -0.84 -12.84
N GLY A 30 15.59 -0.56 -14.09
CA GLY A 30 16.98 -0.38 -14.52
C GLY A 30 17.68 0.75 -13.78
N LEU A 31 17.00 1.87 -13.56
CA LEU A 31 17.56 3.03 -12.88
C LEU A 31 17.76 2.78 -11.37
N VAL A 32 16.84 2.06 -10.72
CA VAL A 32 17.01 1.60 -9.33
C VAL A 32 18.14 0.58 -9.21
N CYS A 33 18.23 -0.38 -10.12
CA CYS A 33 19.34 -1.35 -10.15
C CYS A 33 20.69 -0.67 -10.37
N LEU A 34 20.74 0.32 -11.26
CA LEU A 34 21.94 1.11 -11.52
C LEU A 34 22.37 1.91 -10.29
N LEU A 35 21.43 2.53 -9.57
CA LEU A 35 21.71 3.21 -8.30
C LEU A 35 22.27 2.23 -7.25
N PHE A 36 21.68 1.04 -7.13
CA PHE A 36 22.15 0.03 -6.18
C PHE A 36 23.56 -0.47 -6.53
N ALA A 37 23.82 -0.74 -7.81
CA ALA A 37 25.15 -1.10 -8.28
C ALA A 37 26.17 0.02 -8.02
N TYR A 38 25.79 1.27 -8.26
CA TYR A 38 26.63 2.43 -7.97
C TYR A 38 27.00 2.54 -6.48
N LEU A 39 26.05 2.27 -5.58
CA LEU A 39 26.30 2.23 -4.14
C LEU A 39 27.28 1.12 -3.74
N LEU A 40 27.13 -0.09 -4.31
CA LEU A 40 28.04 -1.20 -4.04
C LEU A 40 29.45 -0.90 -4.53
N ILE A 41 29.59 -0.31 -5.71
CA ILE A 41 30.89 0.13 -6.25
C ILE A 41 31.52 1.21 -5.35
N GLY A 42 30.73 2.20 -4.91
CA GLY A 42 31.21 3.20 -3.95
C GLY A 42 31.69 2.55 -2.65
N ALA A 43 30.91 1.63 -2.09
CA ALA A 43 31.24 0.93 -0.86
C ALA A 43 32.52 0.10 -0.98
N THR A 44 32.72 -0.61 -2.09
CA THR A 44 33.97 -1.37 -2.31
C THR A 44 35.17 -0.43 -2.44
N ILE A 45 35.03 0.70 -3.12
CA ILE A 45 36.09 1.72 -3.24
C ILE A 45 36.46 2.27 -1.86
N PHE A 46 35.48 2.72 -1.06
CA PHE A 46 35.78 3.28 0.26
C PHE A 46 36.34 2.23 1.23
N HIS A 47 35.79 1.01 1.23
CA HIS A 47 36.32 -0.07 2.05
C HIS A 47 37.76 -0.44 1.66
N ALA A 48 38.08 -0.48 0.37
CA ALA A 48 39.42 -0.79 -0.11
C ALA A 48 40.45 0.30 0.23
N ILE A 49 40.05 1.58 0.19
CA ILE A 49 40.95 2.71 0.49
C ILE A 49 41.12 2.91 1.99
N GLU A 50 40.02 2.96 2.74
CA GLU A 50 40.04 3.35 4.16
C GLU A 50 40.19 2.15 5.10
N GLY A 51 39.73 0.95 4.73
CA GLY A 51 39.78 -0.24 5.58
C GLY A 51 41.20 -0.61 6.03
N PRO A 52 42.18 -0.73 5.12
CA PRO A 52 43.57 -1.00 5.51
C PRO A 52 44.21 0.16 6.29
N ASN A 53 43.86 1.40 5.95
CA ASN A 53 44.44 2.59 6.58
C ASN A 53 43.93 2.78 8.01
N GLU A 54 42.69 2.36 8.30
CA GLU A 54 42.13 2.36 9.63
C GLU A 54 42.90 1.43 10.59
N LEU A 55 43.28 0.23 10.13
CA LEU A 55 44.05 -0.70 10.96
C LEU A 55 45.38 -0.09 11.42
N VAL A 56 46.06 0.60 10.50
CA VAL A 56 47.34 1.27 10.78
C VAL A 56 47.11 2.48 11.70
N ASP A 57 46.05 3.26 11.50
CA ASP A 57 45.76 4.41 12.37
C ASP A 57 45.37 3.97 13.78
N VAL A 58 44.55 2.92 13.91
CA VAL A 58 44.18 2.32 15.21
C VAL A 58 45.40 1.78 15.93
N ASP A 59 46.28 1.02 15.26
CA ASP A 59 47.51 0.50 15.87
C ASP A 59 48.47 1.62 16.32
N ASN A 60 48.61 2.68 15.51
CA ASN A 60 49.39 3.85 15.89
C ASN A 60 48.77 4.63 17.06
N ARG A 61 47.44 4.72 17.13
CA ARG A 61 46.73 5.35 18.25
C ARG A 61 46.89 4.52 19.51
N ILE A 62 46.66 3.22 19.45
CA ILE A 62 46.86 2.31 20.58
C ILE A 62 48.32 2.36 21.03
N SER A 63 49.29 2.39 20.12
CA SER A 63 50.71 2.48 20.47
C SER A 63 51.08 3.84 21.08
N ARG A 64 50.53 4.95 20.59
CA ARG A 64 50.73 6.28 21.17
C ARG A 64 50.01 6.44 22.51
N GLU A 65 48.79 5.95 22.63
CA GLU A 65 48.03 5.91 23.87
C GLU A 65 48.70 5.00 24.88
N ALA A 66 49.25 3.85 24.47
CA ALA A 66 50.05 2.97 25.30
C ALA A 66 51.37 3.63 25.72
N PHE A 67 52.03 4.38 24.84
CA PHE A 67 53.27 5.10 25.18
C PHE A 67 53.01 6.30 26.10
N ASN A 68 51.96 7.07 25.84
CA ASN A 68 51.51 8.16 26.71
C ASN A 68 50.97 7.62 28.03
N SER A 69 50.29 6.47 27.98
CA SER A 69 49.88 5.77 29.18
C SER A 69 51.10 5.22 29.89
N ILE A 70 52.20 4.81 29.25
CA ILE A 70 53.48 4.44 29.90
C ILE A 70 54.08 5.62 30.67
N ASN A 71 54.05 6.85 30.13
CA ASN A 71 54.47 8.06 30.86
C ASN A 71 53.56 8.34 32.07
N GLN A 72 52.25 8.19 31.89
CA GLN A 72 51.28 8.27 32.99
C GLN A 72 51.35 7.05 33.91
N GLU A 73 51.90 5.94 33.44
CA GLU A 73 52.05 4.65 34.09
C GLU A 73 53.40 4.54 34.79
N TYR A 74 54.38 5.41 34.60
CA TYR A 74 55.42 5.60 35.61
C TYR A 74 54.84 6.22 36.88
N PHE A 75 53.91 7.16 36.73
CA PHE A 75 53.17 7.76 37.84
C PHE A 75 52.16 6.78 38.46
N GLU A 76 51.37 6.09 37.63
CA GLU A 76 50.49 5.03 38.09
C GLU A 76 51.29 3.80 38.54
N GLN A 77 52.47 3.44 38.04
CA GLN A 77 53.29 2.33 38.57
C GLN A 77 53.95 2.69 39.89
N LEU A 78 54.25 3.95 40.16
CA LEU A 78 54.64 4.37 41.50
C LEU A 78 53.48 4.15 42.49
N VAL A 79 52.25 4.54 42.12
CA VAL A 79 51.03 4.36 42.94
C VAL A 79 50.60 2.89 43.00
N LYS A 80 50.69 2.18 41.88
CA LYS A 80 50.29 0.79 41.67
C LYS A 80 51.32 -0.14 42.25
N ASN A 81 52.63 0.13 42.29
CA ASN A 81 53.61 -0.68 43.04
C ASN A 81 53.36 -0.61 44.54
N ILE A 82 52.98 0.56 45.07
CA ILE A 82 52.49 0.72 46.45
C ILE A 82 51.20 -0.11 46.65
N PHE A 83 50.28 -0.09 45.69
CA PHE A 83 49.00 -0.84 45.73
C PHE A 83 49.14 -2.34 45.40
N VAL A 84 50.20 -2.74 44.70
CA VAL A 84 50.52 -4.09 44.22
C VAL A 84 51.36 -4.81 45.26
N SER A 85 52.19 -4.12 46.04
CA SER A 85 52.68 -4.65 47.32
C SER A 85 51.52 -4.96 48.29
N TYR A 86 50.36 -4.31 48.13
CA TYR A 86 49.13 -4.60 48.87
C TYR A 86 48.25 -5.67 48.20
N ARG A 87 48.29 -5.80 46.86
CA ARG A 87 47.41 -6.66 46.05
C ARG A 87 48.05 -7.99 45.59
N ASN A 88 49.38 -8.11 45.53
CA ASN A 88 50.12 -9.31 45.06
C ASN A 88 49.98 -10.56 45.94
N GLN A 89 49.05 -10.54 46.90
CA GLN A 89 48.52 -11.77 47.47
C GLN A 89 47.48 -12.44 46.55
N PHE A 90 46.92 -11.74 45.56
CA PHE A 90 45.80 -12.24 44.75
C PHE A 90 45.81 -11.77 43.27
N ILE A 91 46.29 -12.64 42.38
CA ILE A 91 45.76 -12.96 41.03
C ILE A 91 46.53 -12.52 39.75
N ASN A 92 46.62 -13.49 38.82
CA ASN A 92 47.45 -13.65 37.61
C ASN A 92 46.83 -13.18 36.27
N GLU A 93 47.72 -13.08 35.27
CA GLU A 93 47.75 -12.19 34.09
C GLU A 93 47.06 -12.71 32.80
N HIS A 94 46.54 -13.93 32.79
CA HIS A 94 46.28 -14.64 31.53
C HIS A 94 44.95 -14.33 30.81
N HIS A 95 44.09 -13.45 31.35
CA HIS A 95 42.75 -13.16 30.80
C HIS A 95 42.64 -11.87 29.96
N LEU A 96 43.68 -11.03 29.90
CA LEU A 96 43.56 -9.69 29.28
C LEU A 96 43.84 -9.65 27.77
N MET A 97 44.51 -10.67 27.21
CA MET A 97 45.03 -10.59 25.84
C MET A 97 44.08 -11.10 24.74
N ASN A 98 42.88 -11.62 25.07
CA ASN A 98 41.98 -12.23 24.08
C ASN A 98 40.83 -11.30 23.59
N LYS A 99 40.70 -10.08 24.09
CA LYS A 99 39.54 -9.19 23.81
C LYS A 99 39.74 -8.15 22.68
N THR A 100 40.94 -7.99 22.12
CA THR A 100 41.28 -6.75 21.38
C THR A 100 41.29 -6.86 19.85
N LYS A 101 40.99 -8.01 19.23
CA LYS A 101 41.24 -8.19 17.78
C LYS A 101 40.08 -7.88 16.81
N GLY A 102 38.95 -7.32 17.24
CA GLY A 102 37.86 -7.04 16.27
C GLY A 102 36.71 -6.11 16.66
N GLU A 103 36.66 -5.56 17.88
CA GLU A 103 35.47 -4.85 18.38
C GLU A 103 35.47 -3.32 18.12
N GLY A 104 36.34 -2.80 17.25
CA GLY A 104 36.54 -1.33 17.10
C GLY A 104 36.73 -0.78 15.68
N LEU A 105 36.59 -1.59 14.62
CA LEU A 105 36.78 -1.11 13.24
C LEU A 105 35.50 -0.45 12.71
N LEU A 106 35.61 0.79 12.24
CA LEU A 106 34.51 1.57 11.69
C LEU A 106 34.32 1.28 10.20
N TRP A 107 35.39 1.03 9.44
CA TRP A 107 35.35 0.76 7.99
C TRP A 107 35.07 -0.71 7.65
N THR A 108 34.01 -1.27 8.22
CA THR A 108 33.46 -2.55 7.77
C THR A 108 32.69 -2.40 6.45
N TYR A 109 32.52 -3.49 5.70
CA TYR A 109 31.79 -3.46 4.42
C TYR A 109 30.34 -2.94 4.55
N PRO A 110 29.52 -3.38 5.53
CA PRO A 110 28.18 -2.80 5.75
C PRO A 110 28.21 -1.31 6.09
N ASN A 111 29.17 -0.88 6.92
CA ASN A 111 29.34 0.53 7.26
C ASN A 111 29.77 1.37 6.05
N SER A 112 30.51 0.79 5.11
CA SER A 112 30.91 1.44 3.86
C SER A 112 29.73 1.66 2.92
N ILE A 113 28.79 0.70 2.84
CA ILE A 113 27.52 0.86 2.11
C ILE A 113 26.68 1.95 2.76
N PHE A 114 26.57 1.95 4.08
CA PHE A 114 25.85 2.98 4.83
C PHE A 114 26.46 4.37 4.58
N PHE A 115 27.79 4.49 4.66
CA PHE A 115 28.50 5.72 4.33
C PHE A 115 28.20 6.19 2.90
N ALA A 116 28.40 5.33 1.90
CA ALA A 116 28.12 5.65 0.49
C ALA A 116 26.67 6.14 0.28
N THR A 117 25.71 5.49 0.95
CA THR A 117 24.30 5.90 0.93
C THR A 117 24.10 7.28 1.53
N THR A 118 24.69 7.56 2.69
CA THR A 118 24.56 8.87 3.37
C THR A 118 25.21 10.02 2.59
N VAL A 119 26.26 9.73 1.80
CA VAL A 119 26.91 10.70 0.92
C VAL A 119 26.00 11.08 -0.23
N ILE A 120 25.45 10.11 -0.97
CA ILE A 120 24.59 10.42 -2.13
C ILE A 120 23.24 11.01 -1.71
N THR A 121 22.72 10.62 -0.54
CA THR A 121 21.48 11.15 0.03
C THR A 121 21.67 12.52 0.67
N THR A 122 22.91 13.02 0.73
CA THR A 122 23.28 14.30 1.36
C THR A 122 22.89 14.41 2.84
N ILE A 123 22.70 13.27 3.52
CA ILE A 123 22.41 13.23 4.97
C ILE A 123 23.67 13.54 5.76
N GLY A 124 24.78 12.86 5.44
CA GLY A 124 26.10 13.14 5.99
C GLY A 124 26.19 13.18 7.53
N TYR A 125 25.92 12.06 8.22
CA TYR A 125 25.96 12.00 9.69
C TYR A 125 27.31 12.40 10.32
N GLY A 126 28.42 12.25 9.60
CA GLY A 126 29.76 12.66 10.06
C GLY A 126 30.41 11.74 11.10
N ASN A 127 29.74 10.65 11.50
CA ASN A 127 30.29 9.64 12.41
C ASN A 127 31.33 8.71 11.75
N LEU A 128 31.26 8.58 10.42
CA LEU A 128 32.21 7.83 9.60
C LEU A 128 32.63 8.74 8.44
N VAL A 129 33.93 9.07 8.35
CA VAL A 129 34.46 10.02 7.36
C VAL A 129 35.82 9.53 6.82
N PRO A 130 36.10 9.71 5.52
CA PRO A 130 37.36 9.30 4.94
C PRO A 130 38.50 10.15 5.52
N THR A 131 39.46 9.46 6.13
CA THR A 131 40.62 10.10 6.75
C THR A 131 41.72 10.35 5.73
N THR A 132 41.84 9.49 4.72
CA THR A 132 42.87 9.57 3.68
C THR A 132 42.58 10.67 2.66
N THR A 133 43.63 11.27 2.11
CA THR A 133 43.51 12.25 1.03
C THR A 133 42.83 11.63 -0.21
N SER A 134 43.19 10.39 -0.55
CA SER A 134 42.58 9.63 -1.65
C SER A 134 41.09 9.36 -1.41
N GLY A 135 40.70 8.99 -0.20
CA GLY A 135 39.31 8.74 0.18
C GLY A 135 38.46 10.01 0.11
N ARG A 136 39.02 11.17 0.48
CA ARG A 136 38.34 12.48 0.34
C ARG A 136 38.12 12.86 -1.12
N VAL A 137 39.12 12.69 -1.98
CA VAL A 137 38.97 12.96 -3.42
C VAL A 137 37.96 12.00 -4.05
N ALA A 138 38.03 10.71 -3.71
CA ALA A 138 37.06 9.72 -4.15
C ALA A 138 35.63 10.07 -3.69
N CYS A 139 35.46 10.57 -2.47
CA CYS A 139 34.18 11.04 -1.94
C CYS A 139 33.60 12.20 -2.75
N ILE A 140 34.42 13.19 -3.12
CA ILE A 140 33.98 14.32 -3.95
C ILE A 140 33.50 13.83 -5.31
N ILE A 141 34.29 13.00 -6.01
CA ILE A 141 33.93 12.46 -7.32
C ILE A 141 32.65 11.60 -7.22
N PHE A 142 32.57 10.77 -6.18
CA PHE A 142 31.42 9.91 -5.94
C PHE A 142 30.13 10.72 -5.66
N ALA A 143 30.23 11.82 -4.91
CA ALA A 143 29.09 12.70 -4.66
C ALA A 143 28.64 13.45 -5.93
N LEU A 144 29.59 13.91 -6.77
CA LEU A 144 29.30 14.65 -8.00
C LEU A 144 28.39 13.86 -8.97
N PHE A 145 28.61 12.56 -9.13
CA PHE A 145 27.77 11.72 -9.99
C PHE A 145 26.62 11.05 -9.24
N GLY A 146 26.82 10.73 -7.96
CA GLY A 146 25.83 10.03 -7.14
C GLY A 146 24.60 10.88 -6.81
N ILE A 147 24.79 12.17 -6.52
CA ILE A 147 23.68 13.07 -6.17
C ILE A 147 22.70 13.26 -7.35
N PRO A 148 23.15 13.63 -8.58
CA PRO A 148 22.25 13.71 -9.73
C PRO A 148 21.55 12.38 -10.03
N LEU A 149 22.27 11.26 -9.95
CA LEU A 149 21.70 9.94 -10.18
C LEU A 149 20.60 9.60 -9.17
N LEU A 150 20.82 9.89 -7.88
CA LEU A 150 19.81 9.71 -6.85
C LEU A 150 18.58 10.60 -7.10
N LEU A 151 18.78 11.87 -7.47
CA LEU A 151 17.68 12.80 -7.74
C LEU A 151 16.78 12.32 -8.89
N VAL A 152 17.37 11.82 -9.97
CA VAL A 152 16.62 11.22 -11.09
C VAL A 152 15.85 9.99 -10.60
N THR A 153 16.48 9.13 -9.79
CA THR A 153 15.83 7.96 -9.20
C THR A 153 14.63 8.33 -8.32
N ILE A 154 14.78 9.35 -7.47
CA ILE A 154 13.70 9.81 -6.59
C ILE A 154 12.54 10.38 -7.41
N ALA A 155 12.82 11.20 -8.42
CA ALA A 155 11.78 11.77 -9.28
C ALA A 155 10.98 10.69 -10.01
N ASP A 156 11.67 9.65 -10.45
CA ASP A 156 11.09 8.50 -11.14
C ASP A 156 10.22 7.63 -10.21
N ILE A 157 10.75 7.27 -9.03
CA ILE A 157 10.02 6.57 -7.98
C ILE A 157 8.79 7.37 -7.55
N GLY A 158 8.89 8.70 -7.46
CA GLY A 158 7.77 9.57 -7.11
C GLY A 158 6.62 9.51 -8.11
N LYS A 159 6.92 9.46 -9.42
CA LYS A 159 5.90 9.26 -10.46
C LYS A 159 5.25 7.90 -10.36
N PHE A 160 6.05 6.84 -10.22
CA PHE A 160 5.56 5.47 -10.05
C PHE A 160 4.64 5.35 -8.82
N LEU A 161 5.04 5.94 -7.69
CA LEU A 161 4.26 5.95 -6.46
C LEU A 161 2.92 6.70 -6.65
N SER A 162 2.92 7.83 -7.34
CA SER A 162 1.69 8.59 -7.61
C SER A 162 0.70 7.82 -8.50
N GLU A 163 1.19 7.15 -9.55
CA GLU A 163 0.38 6.28 -10.40
C GLU A 163 -0.18 5.09 -9.59
N PHE A 164 0.66 4.48 -8.76
CA PHE A 164 0.27 3.37 -7.89
C PHE A 164 -0.79 3.79 -6.86
N LEU A 165 -0.62 4.94 -6.19
CA LEU A 165 -1.61 5.49 -5.26
C LEU A 165 -2.93 5.82 -5.97
N SER A 166 -2.86 6.38 -7.18
CA SER A 166 -4.04 6.65 -8.00
C SER A 166 -4.78 5.37 -8.38
N PHE A 167 -4.04 4.30 -8.73
CA PHE A 167 -4.60 2.99 -8.98
C PHE A 167 -5.26 2.41 -7.73
N LEU A 168 -4.60 2.47 -6.57
CA LEU A 168 -5.15 2.03 -5.29
C LEU A 168 -6.43 2.79 -4.94
N TYR A 169 -6.43 4.12 -5.11
CA TYR A 169 -7.61 4.95 -4.84
C TYR A 169 -8.78 4.60 -5.77
N LYS A 170 -8.53 4.41 -7.07
CA LYS A 170 -9.55 3.98 -8.04
C LYS A 170 -10.10 2.59 -7.70
N SER A 171 -9.22 1.64 -7.37
CA SER A 171 -9.58 0.29 -6.96
C SER A 171 -10.40 0.29 -5.67
N TYR A 172 -9.99 1.07 -4.66
CA TYR A 172 -10.73 1.29 -3.43
C TYR A 172 -12.12 1.89 -3.68
N ARG A 173 -12.21 2.94 -4.51
CA ARG A 173 -13.49 3.58 -4.84
C ARG A 173 -14.42 2.64 -5.62
N ALA A 174 -13.88 1.87 -6.55
CA ALA A 174 -14.63 0.87 -7.31
C ALA A 174 -15.15 -0.24 -6.39
N PHE A 175 -14.31 -0.72 -5.48
CA PHE A 175 -14.69 -1.70 -4.46
C PHE A 175 -15.80 -1.15 -3.54
N LYS A 176 -15.65 0.08 -3.03
CA LYS A 176 -16.67 0.77 -2.22
C LYS A 176 -17.99 0.93 -2.97
N ARG A 177 -17.95 1.29 -4.26
CA ARG A 177 -19.16 1.38 -5.12
C ARG A 177 -19.82 0.01 -5.30
N LYS A 178 -19.04 -1.06 -5.55
CA LYS A 178 -19.55 -2.43 -5.66
C LYS A 178 -20.24 -2.88 -4.36
N LEU A 179 -19.65 -2.58 -3.20
CA LEU A 179 -20.27 -2.88 -1.90
C LEU A 179 -21.59 -2.14 -1.69
N ILE A 180 -21.65 -0.84 -2.00
CA ILE A 180 -22.89 -0.05 -1.88
C ILE A 180 -23.96 -0.53 -2.87
N ALA A 181 -23.59 -0.84 -4.11
CA ALA A 181 -24.51 -1.36 -5.12
C ALA A 181 -25.11 -2.70 -4.71
N ARG A 182 -24.29 -3.63 -4.21
CA ARG A 182 -24.75 -4.93 -3.66
C ARG A 182 -25.75 -4.75 -2.52
N ARG A 183 -25.51 -3.78 -1.62
CA ARG A 183 -26.44 -3.45 -0.51
C ARG A 183 -27.78 -2.89 -1.00
N ARG A 184 -27.78 -2.07 -2.06
CA ARG A 184 -29.01 -1.51 -2.63
C ARG A 184 -29.86 -2.58 -3.32
N THR A 185 -29.26 -3.51 -4.06
CA THR A 185 -29.99 -4.59 -4.73
C THR A 185 -30.62 -5.58 -3.75
N SER A 186 -29.94 -5.91 -2.65
CA SER A 186 -30.50 -6.79 -1.62
C SER A 186 -31.67 -6.16 -0.86
N ILE A 187 -31.60 -4.86 -0.54
CA ILE A 187 -32.73 -4.13 0.07
C ILE A 187 -33.91 -4.01 -0.90
N ALA A 188 -33.66 -3.68 -2.18
CA ALA A 188 -34.72 -3.56 -3.18
C ALA A 188 -35.44 -4.90 -3.44
N ALA A 189 -34.71 -6.02 -3.43
CA ALA A 189 -35.28 -7.36 -3.55
C ALA A 189 -36.17 -7.71 -2.34
N ALA A 190 -35.74 -7.38 -1.12
CA ALA A 190 -36.55 -7.57 0.08
C ALA A 190 -37.86 -6.77 0.04
N VAL A 191 -37.80 -5.49 -0.32
CA VAL A 191 -38.99 -4.61 -0.41
C VAL A 191 -39.97 -5.05 -1.51
N ARG A 192 -39.47 -5.54 -2.66
CA ARG A 192 -40.32 -6.05 -3.75
C ARG A 192 -41.09 -7.32 -3.35
N SER A 193 -40.46 -8.21 -2.58
CA SER A 193 -41.10 -9.40 -1.99
C SER A 193 -42.25 -9.02 -1.05
N ASP A 194 -42.04 -8.06 -0.14
CA ASP A 194 -43.11 -7.66 0.81
C ASP A 194 -44.27 -6.93 0.11
N ARG A 195 -43.98 -6.12 -0.91
CA ARG A 195 -45.02 -5.43 -1.69
C ARG A 195 -45.91 -6.41 -2.47
N ALA A 196 -45.33 -7.50 -3.00
CA ALA A 196 -46.08 -8.54 -3.71
C ALA A 196 -47.03 -9.31 -2.76
N LYS A 197 -46.56 -9.62 -1.54
CA LYS A 197 -47.40 -10.25 -0.50
C LYS A 197 -48.56 -9.35 -0.08
N CYS A 198 -48.29 -8.04 0.14
CA CYS A 198 -49.34 -7.07 0.46
C CYS A 198 -50.38 -6.93 -0.66
N ALA A 199 -49.96 -6.91 -1.93
CA ALA A 199 -50.87 -6.81 -3.05
C ALA A 199 -51.80 -8.04 -3.16
N ALA A 200 -51.25 -9.25 -2.98
CA ALA A 200 -52.03 -10.48 -2.96
C ALA A 200 -53.05 -10.51 -1.81
N LEU A 201 -52.64 -10.11 -0.61
CA LEU A 201 -53.53 -9.95 0.55
C LEU A 201 -54.65 -8.94 0.29
N THR A 202 -54.34 -7.78 -0.29
CA THR A 202 -55.37 -6.78 -0.60
C THR A 202 -56.38 -7.28 -1.65
N ASN A 203 -55.94 -8.01 -2.66
CA ASN A 203 -56.84 -8.57 -3.67
C ASN A 203 -57.71 -9.70 -3.11
N LEU A 204 -57.16 -10.55 -2.22
CA LEU A 204 -57.92 -11.59 -1.54
C LEU A 204 -59.00 -11.01 -0.63
N ILE A 205 -58.68 -9.98 0.16
CA ILE A 205 -59.65 -9.30 1.03
C ILE A 205 -60.78 -8.67 0.19
N LEU A 206 -60.44 -8.00 -0.91
CA LEU A 206 -61.45 -7.43 -1.81
C LEU A 206 -62.36 -8.52 -2.41
N LEU A 207 -61.80 -9.66 -2.83
CA LEU A 207 -62.58 -10.79 -3.34
C LEU A 207 -63.51 -11.36 -2.27
N LEU A 208 -63.01 -11.61 -1.06
CA LEU A 208 -63.82 -12.11 0.06
C LEU A 208 -64.94 -11.13 0.43
N SER A 209 -64.66 -9.82 0.47
CA SER A 209 -65.67 -8.80 0.73
C SER A 209 -66.76 -8.75 -0.35
N PHE A 210 -66.38 -8.96 -1.61
CA PHE A 210 -67.32 -9.02 -2.73
C PHE A 210 -68.20 -10.27 -2.67
N VAL A 211 -67.61 -11.44 -2.39
CA VAL A 211 -68.34 -12.70 -2.21
C VAL A 211 -69.29 -12.62 -1.01
N PHE A 212 -68.85 -12.06 0.12
CA PHE A 212 -69.69 -11.87 1.30
C PHE A 212 -70.87 -10.95 1.01
N MET A 213 -70.65 -9.83 0.31
CA MET A 213 -71.72 -8.93 -0.09
C MET A 213 -72.72 -9.61 -1.04
N PHE A 214 -72.23 -10.39 -2.00
CA PHE A 214 -73.09 -11.17 -2.91
C PHE A 214 -73.91 -12.23 -2.17
N MET A 215 -73.31 -12.91 -1.19
CA MET A 215 -74.01 -13.88 -0.32
C MET A 215 -75.07 -13.19 0.54
N LEU A 216 -74.79 -12.02 1.13
CA LEU A 216 -75.78 -11.22 1.86
C LEU A 216 -76.97 -10.81 0.99
N VAL A 217 -76.73 -10.47 -0.29
CA VAL A 217 -77.78 -10.14 -1.25
C VAL A 217 -78.66 -11.37 -1.56
N LYS A 218 -78.07 -12.57 -1.70
CA LYS A 218 -78.84 -13.80 -1.94
C LYS A 218 -79.61 -14.32 -0.73
N SER A 219 -79.11 -14.10 0.49
CA SER A 219 -79.75 -14.58 1.71
C SER A 219 -80.98 -13.78 2.15
N GLY A 220 -81.39 -12.74 1.39
CA GLY A 220 -82.59 -11.95 1.69
C GLY A 220 -82.50 -11.09 2.97
N CYS A 221 -81.31 -10.97 3.56
CA CYS A 221 -81.09 -10.23 4.82
C CYS A 221 -80.95 -8.71 4.63
N TYR A 222 -81.11 -8.17 3.43
CA TYR A 222 -81.08 -6.72 3.18
C TYR A 222 -82.44 -6.25 2.65
N SER A 223 -83.21 -5.60 3.51
CA SER A 223 -84.37 -4.82 3.10
C SER A 223 -83.90 -3.68 2.16
N PRO A 224 -84.63 -3.39 1.07
CA PRO A 224 -84.15 -2.48 0.04
C PRO A 224 -84.22 -1.03 0.55
N LEU A 225 -83.09 -0.51 1.02
CA LEU A 225 -82.86 0.93 1.14
C LEU A 225 -82.22 1.45 -0.16
N PRO A 226 -82.56 2.68 -0.61
CA PRO A 226 -82.25 3.14 -1.95
C PRO A 226 -80.79 3.58 -2.03
N PHE A 227 -79.87 2.67 -2.31
CA PHE A 227 -78.49 3.03 -2.64
C PHE A 227 -78.33 3.27 -4.14
N CYS A 228 -78.01 4.53 -4.46
CA CYS A 228 -77.79 5.10 -5.77
C CYS A 228 -76.72 4.34 -6.57
N SER A 229 -76.94 4.13 -7.88
CA SER A 229 -76.07 3.38 -8.81
C SER A 229 -74.62 3.88 -8.91
N ASN A 230 -74.34 5.06 -8.36
CA ASN A 230 -73.02 5.70 -8.37
C ASN A 230 -71.97 4.98 -7.50
N CYS A 231 -72.36 4.29 -6.42
CA CYS A 231 -71.42 3.61 -5.53
C CYS A 231 -70.73 2.39 -6.19
N LEU A 232 -71.46 1.59 -6.98
CA LEU A 232 -70.90 0.42 -7.65
C LEU A 232 -69.88 0.82 -8.74
N SER A 233 -70.11 1.97 -9.40
CA SER A 233 -69.19 2.50 -10.42
C SER A 233 -67.86 3.00 -9.85
N ILE A 234 -67.84 3.44 -8.60
CA ILE A 234 -66.64 3.95 -7.93
C ILE A 234 -65.72 2.80 -7.51
N VAL A 235 -66.29 1.71 -6.99
CA VAL A 235 -65.53 0.49 -6.64
C VAL A 235 -64.93 -0.16 -7.89
N CYS A 236 -65.69 -0.24 -8.98
CA CYS A 236 -65.20 -0.75 -10.27
C CYS A 236 -64.07 0.13 -10.86
N ARG A 237 -64.20 1.45 -10.78
CA ARG A 237 -63.16 2.39 -11.25
C ARG A 237 -61.89 2.36 -10.38
N LEU A 238 -62.02 2.14 -9.07
CA LEU A 238 -60.88 1.99 -8.16
C LEU A 238 -60.14 0.67 -8.37
N PHE A 239 -60.86 -0.41 -8.69
CA PHE A 239 -60.26 -1.71 -9.04
C PHE A 239 -59.50 -1.65 -10.37
N SER A 240 -60.09 -1.05 -11.41
CA SER A 240 -59.45 -0.89 -12.73
C SER A 240 -58.20 0.00 -12.69
N ARG A 241 -58.20 1.08 -11.90
CA ARG A 241 -57.05 2.00 -11.79
C ARG A 241 -55.85 1.41 -11.02
N ARG A 242 -56.06 0.47 -10.09
CA ARG A 242 -54.96 -0.19 -9.35
C ARG A 242 -54.23 -1.25 -10.18
N LEU A 243 -54.92 -1.96 -11.06
CA LEU A 243 -54.30 -2.94 -11.98
C LEU A 243 -53.35 -2.29 -13.00
N PHE A 244 -53.65 -1.07 -13.45
CA PHE A 244 -52.85 -0.41 -14.51
C PHE A 244 -51.64 0.39 -13.99
N LYS A 245 -51.69 0.95 -12.76
CA LYS A 245 -50.58 1.78 -12.24
C LYS A 245 -49.36 0.99 -11.77
N GLY A 246 -49.46 -0.34 -11.60
CA GLY A 246 -48.34 -1.20 -11.21
C GLY A 246 -47.26 -1.34 -12.28
N ASN A 247 -47.58 -1.08 -13.56
CA ASN A 247 -46.67 -1.36 -14.68
C ASN A 247 -45.82 -0.16 -15.14
N VAL A 248 -46.18 1.07 -14.75
CA VAL A 248 -45.59 2.30 -15.33
C VAL A 248 -44.41 2.85 -14.51
N HIS A 249 -44.29 2.51 -13.23
CA HIS A 249 -43.25 3.11 -12.38
C HIS A 249 -41.87 2.42 -12.48
N ASP A 250 -41.81 1.17 -12.95
CA ASP A 250 -40.54 0.43 -13.17
C ASP A 250 -39.83 0.87 -14.47
N GLU A 251 -40.55 1.38 -15.47
CA GLU A 251 -39.95 1.81 -16.74
C GLU A 251 -39.18 3.14 -16.62
N ASN A 252 -39.60 4.03 -15.72
CA ASN A 252 -39.00 5.36 -15.57
C ASN A 252 -37.67 5.37 -14.78
N HIS A 253 -37.43 4.37 -13.92
CA HIS A 253 -36.13 4.26 -13.21
C HIS A 253 -35.04 3.58 -14.05
N LEU A 254 -35.40 2.82 -15.10
CA LEU A 254 -34.44 2.19 -16.03
C LEU A 254 -33.92 3.15 -17.12
N LYS A 255 -34.70 4.18 -17.50
CA LYS A 255 -34.26 5.18 -18.50
C LYS A 255 -33.36 6.28 -17.92
N LYS A 256 -33.43 6.56 -16.61
CA LYS A 256 -32.64 7.64 -15.99
C LYS A 256 -31.20 7.25 -15.60
N GLY A 257 -30.83 5.97 -15.69
CA GLY A 257 -29.47 5.48 -15.42
C GLY A 257 -28.59 5.28 -16.67
N ARG A 258 -29.10 5.63 -17.86
CA ARG A 258 -28.39 5.44 -19.14
C ARG A 258 -27.89 6.75 -19.77
N ASN A 259 -28.32 7.91 -19.24
CA ASN A 259 -28.01 9.24 -19.77
C ASN A 259 -27.39 10.19 -18.71
N SER A 260 -26.57 9.68 -17.79
CA SER A 260 -25.73 10.53 -16.93
C SER A 260 -24.44 9.85 -16.50
#